data_AF-A0A8J8G3M8-F1
#
_entry.id   AF-A0A8J8G3M8-F1
#
_cell.length_a   1.000
_cell.length_b   1.000
_cell.length_c   1.000
_cell.angle_alpha   90.00
_cell.angle_beta   90.00
_cell.angle_gamma   90.00
#
_symmetry.space_group_name_H-M   'P 1'
#
loop_
_entity.id
_entity.type
_entity.pdbx_description
1 polymer ?
#
loop_
_entity_poly.entity_id
_entity_poly.type
_entity_poly.pdbx_seq_one_letter_code
_entity_poly.pdbx_strand_id
1 'polypeptide(L)'
;MIKRYSIIFVLIIFFSLSVGYSAVVASCGTVLSTGTHTLTGPITSAGGHCISINGANVELDCQGNSIIGVGTSFGITTTSSSTTIKNCVVSNFSKAMLVTSDFNNISNNEITDNVYAMDVTTSDGNNIISNNLTNNFIGIRLSSSLNNNITLNNITNNTHNLYFSAGSAGPFSNTIYNNNLGNISKITYNSLPFWNNNFDYGGIGNTYYNDTAFSGAHCFDVNNCDNFANIITFPTQTPTPITPQSTTTSTTNLPGLGITSIIIASISILLFI
;
A
#
# COMPACT_ATOMS: atom_id res chain seq x y z
N MET A 1 48.75 33.66 -57.02
CA MET A 1 48.70 33.00 -55.69
C MET A 1 47.33 33.26 -55.07
N ILE A 2 46.45 32.27 -55.03
CA ILE A 2 45.09 32.39 -54.47
C ILE A 2 45.16 31.96 -52.99
N LYS A 3 44.94 32.90 -52.06
CA LYS A 3 44.83 32.59 -50.62
C LYS A 3 43.43 32.02 -50.35
N ARG A 4 43.36 30.73 -49.99
CA ARG A 4 42.12 30.10 -49.50
C ARG A 4 41.99 30.36 -48.00
N TYR A 5 40.95 31.07 -47.59
CA TYR A 5 40.58 31.24 -46.19
C TYR A 5 39.65 30.09 -45.79
N SER A 6 40.07 29.27 -44.82
CA SER A 6 39.19 28.27 -44.21
C SER A 6 38.29 28.96 -43.19
N ILE A 7 36.99 28.93 -43.45
CA ILE A 7 35.96 29.37 -42.49
C ILE A 7 35.63 28.16 -41.62
N ILE A 8 35.98 28.23 -40.34
CA ILE A 8 35.61 27.21 -39.35
C ILE A 8 34.17 27.49 -38.92
N PHE A 9 33.24 26.60 -39.28
CA PHE A 9 31.88 26.61 -38.76
C PHE A 9 31.91 26.02 -37.34
N VAL A 10 31.75 26.86 -36.33
CA VAL A 10 31.54 26.40 -34.95
C VAL A 10 30.06 26.07 -34.78
N LEU A 11 29.75 24.78 -34.72
CA LEU A 11 28.39 24.29 -34.44
C LEU A 11 28.12 24.47 -32.93
N ILE A 12 27.37 25.50 -32.56
CA ILE A 12 26.94 25.72 -31.17
C ILE A 12 25.75 24.79 -30.91
N ILE A 13 26.00 23.65 -30.26
CA ILE A 13 24.95 22.75 -29.76
C ILE A 13 24.36 23.39 -28.50
N PHE A 14 23.16 23.93 -28.59
CA PHE A 14 22.39 24.36 -27.43
C PHE A 14 21.91 23.12 -26.66
N PHE A 15 22.64 22.73 -25.62
CA PHE A 15 22.08 21.88 -24.57
C PHE A 15 21.05 22.71 -23.80
N SER A 16 19.77 22.55 -24.14
CA SER A 16 18.71 23.06 -23.27
C SER A 16 18.67 22.18 -22.02
N LEU A 17 19.23 22.68 -20.93
CA LEU A 17 18.95 22.16 -19.60
C LEU A 17 17.49 22.53 -19.30
N SER A 18 16.55 21.61 -19.52
CA SER A 18 15.20 21.79 -19.00
C SER A 18 15.28 21.69 -17.48
N VAL A 19 15.32 22.83 -16.80
CA VAL A 19 15.05 22.88 -15.36
C VAL A 19 13.59 22.44 -15.23
N GLY A 20 13.36 21.19 -14.83
CA GLY A 20 12.02 20.65 -14.66
C GLY A 20 11.29 21.49 -13.62
N TYR A 21 10.33 22.30 -14.07
CA TYR A 21 9.44 23.01 -13.17
C TYR A 21 8.51 21.99 -12.52
N SER A 22 8.60 21.85 -11.20
CA SER A 22 7.67 21.04 -10.42
C SER A 22 6.63 21.97 -9.76
N ALA A 23 5.35 21.74 -10.05
CA ALA A 23 4.27 22.45 -9.41
C ALA A 23 4.02 21.89 -7.99
N VAL A 24 3.80 22.77 -7.01
CA VAL A 24 3.59 22.35 -5.62
C VAL A 24 2.12 21.99 -5.38
N VAL A 25 1.89 20.82 -4.77
CA VAL A 25 0.58 20.40 -4.26
C VAL A 25 0.56 20.67 -2.76
N ALA A 26 -0.28 21.62 -2.33
CA ALA A 26 -0.34 22.08 -0.95
C ALA A 26 -1.62 21.69 -0.19
N SER A 27 -2.60 21.09 -0.88
CA SER A 27 -3.89 20.75 -0.29
C SER A 27 -4.58 19.59 -1.01
N CYS A 28 -5.51 18.93 -0.32
CA CYS A 28 -6.51 18.06 -0.93
C CYS A 28 -7.50 18.85 -1.80
N GLY A 29 -8.28 18.14 -2.61
CA GLY A 29 -9.15 18.70 -3.65
C GLY A 29 -8.40 19.14 -4.92
N THR A 30 -7.13 18.78 -5.05
CA THR A 30 -6.27 19.25 -6.15
C THR A 30 -6.43 18.36 -7.38
N VAL A 31 -6.53 18.99 -8.56
CA VAL A 31 -6.52 18.32 -9.86
C VAL A 31 -5.18 18.59 -10.55
N LEU A 32 -4.44 17.54 -10.89
CA LEU A 32 -3.12 17.65 -11.53
C LEU A 32 -3.26 17.58 -13.06
N SER A 33 -2.74 18.61 -13.72
CA SER A 33 -2.50 18.65 -15.17
C SER A 33 -1.12 18.11 -15.52
N THR A 34 -0.83 17.92 -16.81
CA THR A 34 0.46 17.45 -17.32
C THR A 34 1.66 18.16 -16.68
N GLY A 35 2.70 17.39 -16.36
CA GLY A 35 3.93 17.89 -15.76
C GLY A 35 4.28 17.17 -14.45
N THR A 36 5.33 17.67 -13.80
CA THR A 36 5.81 17.17 -12.51
C THR A 36 5.19 17.98 -11.38
N HIS A 37 4.75 17.29 -10.34
CA HIS A 37 4.12 17.84 -9.15
C HIS A 37 4.77 17.26 -7.90
N THR A 38 4.96 18.09 -6.88
CA THR A 38 5.56 17.67 -5.63
C THR A 38 4.76 18.12 -4.42
N LEU A 39 4.76 17.30 -3.36
CA LEU A 39 4.33 17.77 -2.04
C LEU A 39 5.54 18.37 -1.32
N THR A 40 5.35 19.53 -0.71
CA THR A 40 6.37 20.19 0.13
C THR A 40 6.10 20.02 1.62
N GLY A 41 4.97 19.40 1.97
CA GLY A 41 4.56 19.12 3.33
C GLY A 41 3.38 18.14 3.37
N PRO A 42 3.01 17.65 4.55
CA PRO A 42 1.87 16.78 4.71
C PRO A 42 0.56 17.52 4.39
N ILE A 43 -0.38 16.83 3.78
CA ILE A 43 -1.73 17.33 3.50
C ILE A 43 -2.78 16.42 4.15
N THR A 44 -3.88 17.01 4.61
CA THR A 44 -4.98 16.29 5.23
C THR A 44 -6.29 16.66 4.56
N SER A 45 -7.11 15.66 4.26
CA SER A 45 -8.45 15.84 3.71
C SER A 45 -9.42 16.22 4.81
N ALA A 46 -10.29 17.21 4.56
CA ALA A 46 -11.46 17.48 5.40
C ALA A 46 -12.68 16.61 5.00
N GLY A 47 -12.52 15.74 4.00
CA GLY A 47 -13.57 14.99 3.32
C GLY A 47 -13.43 15.10 1.80
N GLY A 48 -13.99 14.13 1.06
CA GLY A 48 -13.90 14.09 -0.41
C GLY A 48 -12.57 13.54 -0.95
N HIS A 49 -12.42 13.54 -2.27
CA HIS A 49 -11.22 13.04 -2.96
C HIS A 49 -10.05 14.02 -2.79
N CYS A 50 -8.85 13.52 -2.50
CA CYS A 50 -7.71 14.39 -2.20
C CYS A 50 -6.94 14.85 -3.44
N ILE A 51 -6.36 13.94 -4.22
CA ILE A 51 -5.62 14.29 -5.45
C ILE A 51 -6.26 13.55 -6.63
N SER A 52 -6.59 14.27 -7.69
CA SER A 52 -7.09 13.72 -8.95
C SER A 52 -6.11 14.01 -10.09
N ILE A 53 -5.62 12.97 -10.75
CA ILE A 53 -4.66 13.07 -11.85
C ILE A 53 -5.41 12.90 -13.16
N ASN A 54 -5.60 14.02 -13.86
CA ASN A 54 -6.37 14.08 -15.10
C ASN A 54 -5.49 14.46 -16.31
N GLY A 55 -4.32 15.05 -16.08
CA GLY A 55 -3.36 15.36 -17.13
C GLY A 55 -2.61 14.13 -17.64
N ALA A 56 -2.23 14.12 -18.92
CA ALA A 56 -1.35 13.09 -19.48
C ALA A 56 0.07 13.24 -18.94
N ASN A 57 0.80 12.13 -18.80
CA ASN A 57 2.23 12.13 -18.42
C ASN A 57 2.51 12.93 -17.14
N VAL A 58 1.69 12.74 -16.10
CA VAL A 58 1.87 13.41 -14.81
C VAL A 58 2.86 12.63 -13.96
N GLU A 59 3.78 13.33 -13.33
CA GLU A 59 4.58 12.78 -12.23
C GLU A 59 4.16 13.45 -10.93
N LEU A 60 3.68 12.66 -9.96
CA LEU A 60 3.47 13.07 -8.59
C LEU A 60 4.56 12.44 -7.72
N ASP A 61 5.46 13.28 -7.19
CA ASP A 61 6.45 12.88 -6.20
C ASP A 61 6.11 13.51 -4.85
N CYS A 62 5.61 12.72 -3.91
CA CYS A 62 5.24 13.24 -2.61
C CYS A 62 6.45 13.55 -1.70
N GLN A 63 7.67 13.20 -2.10
CA GLN A 63 8.91 13.44 -1.34
C GLN A 63 8.85 12.91 0.11
N GLY A 64 8.15 11.80 0.33
CA GLY A 64 7.93 11.20 1.64
C GLY A 64 6.83 11.86 2.49
N ASN A 65 6.13 12.87 1.97
CA ASN A 65 5.06 13.56 2.69
C ASN A 65 3.77 12.75 2.70
N SER A 66 2.98 12.98 3.76
CA SER A 66 1.73 12.27 3.98
C SER A 66 0.52 12.91 3.31
N ILE A 67 -0.38 12.07 2.81
CA ILE A 67 -1.73 12.39 2.36
C ILE A 67 -2.68 11.61 3.28
N ILE A 68 -3.36 12.33 4.17
CA ILE A 68 -4.15 11.71 5.23
C ILE A 68 -5.64 12.01 5.01
N GLY A 69 -6.47 10.97 4.99
CA GLY A 69 -7.91 11.07 4.85
C GLY A 69 -8.67 11.02 6.19
N VAL A 70 -9.99 10.84 6.09
CA VAL A 70 -10.93 10.74 7.23
C VAL A 70 -11.70 9.41 7.26
N GLY A 71 -11.21 8.40 6.54
CA GLY A 71 -11.79 7.07 6.42
C GLY A 71 -12.73 6.89 5.23
N THR A 72 -12.97 7.95 4.44
CA THR A 72 -13.88 7.95 3.29
C THR A 72 -13.17 8.38 2.01
N SER A 73 -13.87 8.28 0.86
CA SER A 73 -13.40 8.82 -0.43
C SER A 73 -12.04 8.26 -0.87
N PHE A 74 -11.36 8.95 -1.79
CA PHE A 74 -10.14 8.46 -2.45
C PHE A 74 -8.96 9.38 -2.14
N GLY A 75 -7.79 8.80 -1.87
CA GLY A 75 -6.54 9.54 -1.63
C GLY A 75 -6.01 10.12 -2.93
N ILE A 76 -5.41 9.28 -3.77
CA ILE A 76 -4.94 9.63 -5.10
C ILE A 76 -5.76 8.85 -6.13
N THR A 77 -6.35 9.54 -7.09
CA THR A 77 -7.04 8.92 -8.22
C THR A 77 -6.29 9.26 -9.50
N THR A 78 -6.01 8.27 -10.35
CA THR A 78 -5.52 8.50 -11.71
C THR A 78 -6.48 7.93 -12.74
N THR A 79 -6.94 8.79 -13.64
CA THR A 79 -7.76 8.44 -14.81
C THR A 79 -7.00 8.67 -16.11
N SER A 80 -5.71 9.00 -16.02
CA SER A 80 -4.87 9.36 -17.15
C SER A 80 -3.69 8.39 -17.24
N SER A 81 -3.41 7.90 -18.44
CA SER A 81 -2.35 6.92 -18.67
C SER A 81 -0.96 7.54 -18.54
N SER A 82 0.05 6.69 -18.36
CA SER A 82 1.45 7.11 -18.26
C SER A 82 1.72 8.04 -17.06
N THR A 83 0.98 7.88 -15.97
CA THR A 83 1.21 8.62 -14.73
C THR A 83 2.29 7.95 -13.89
N THR A 84 3.16 8.73 -13.27
CA THR A 84 4.09 8.27 -12.22
C THR A 84 3.63 8.78 -10.87
N ILE A 85 3.44 7.89 -9.88
CA ILE A 85 3.11 8.24 -8.49
C ILE A 85 4.16 7.60 -7.58
N LYS A 86 4.91 8.42 -6.85
CA LYS A 86 6.00 7.91 -6.01
C LYS A 86 6.20 8.65 -4.70
N ASN A 87 6.82 7.95 -3.76
CA ASN A 87 7.27 8.46 -2.46
C ASN A 87 6.12 9.05 -1.61
N CYS A 88 4.89 8.56 -1.77
CA CYS A 88 3.73 9.04 -1.03
C CYS A 88 3.46 8.18 0.20
N VAL A 89 3.13 8.82 1.32
CA VAL A 89 2.61 8.15 2.52
C VAL A 89 1.10 8.39 2.56
N VAL A 90 0.27 7.38 2.32
CA VAL A 90 -1.17 7.55 2.13
C VAL A 90 -1.96 6.72 3.16
N SER A 91 -2.84 7.37 3.92
CA SER A 91 -3.60 6.67 4.95
C SER A 91 -5.01 7.21 5.18
N ASN A 92 -5.85 6.37 5.78
CA ASN A 92 -7.19 6.71 6.24
C ASN A 92 -8.15 7.14 5.10
N PHE A 93 -8.20 6.38 4.00
CA PHE A 93 -9.16 6.53 2.92
C PHE A 93 -9.98 5.25 2.70
N SER A 94 -11.10 5.37 1.99
CA SER A 94 -11.78 4.18 1.47
C SER A 94 -10.89 3.52 0.41
N LYS A 95 -10.33 4.29 -0.53
CA LYS A 95 -9.28 3.82 -1.43
C LYS A 95 -8.12 4.79 -1.38
N ALA A 96 -6.97 4.36 -0.86
CA ALA A 96 -5.79 5.22 -0.84
C ALA A 96 -5.36 5.57 -2.26
N MET A 97 -5.28 4.58 -3.16
CA MET A 97 -5.05 4.79 -4.58
C MET A 97 -6.11 4.10 -5.43
N LEU A 98 -6.74 4.87 -6.32
CA LEU A 98 -7.65 4.36 -7.35
C LEU A 98 -7.00 4.57 -8.73
N VAL A 99 -6.73 3.47 -9.43
CA VAL A 99 -6.09 3.43 -10.73
C VAL A 99 -7.11 2.94 -11.75
N THR A 100 -7.55 3.83 -12.62
CA THR A 100 -8.52 3.56 -13.69
C THR A 100 -7.96 4.00 -15.06
N SER A 101 -6.66 3.82 -15.25
CA SER A 101 -5.94 4.12 -16.47
C SER A 101 -4.76 3.15 -16.67
N ASP A 102 -4.20 3.16 -17.88
CA ASP A 102 -3.19 2.20 -18.30
C ASP A 102 -1.76 2.75 -18.16
N PHE A 103 -0.79 1.84 -18.14
CA PHE A 103 0.65 2.17 -18.27
C PHE A 103 1.18 3.12 -17.19
N ASN A 104 0.62 3.11 -15.99
CA ASN A 104 1.10 3.92 -14.88
C ASN A 104 2.27 3.25 -14.16
N ASN A 105 3.13 4.07 -13.54
CA ASN A 105 4.23 3.64 -12.68
C ASN A 105 3.94 4.10 -11.25
N ILE A 106 3.70 3.15 -10.34
CA ILE A 106 3.38 3.42 -8.95
C ILE A 106 4.45 2.77 -8.08
N SER A 107 5.30 3.58 -7.45
CA SER A 107 6.48 3.05 -6.77
C SER A 107 6.88 3.76 -5.49
N ASN A 108 7.50 2.99 -4.58
CA ASN A 108 8.03 3.50 -3.31
C ASN A 108 7.01 4.26 -2.45
N ASN A 109 5.74 3.84 -2.49
CA ASN A 109 4.69 4.42 -1.66
C ASN A 109 4.48 3.58 -0.40
N GLU A 110 4.18 4.25 0.71
CA GLU A 110 3.72 3.65 1.96
C GLU A 110 2.21 3.86 2.08
N ILE A 111 1.44 2.79 2.13
CA ILE A 111 -0.02 2.87 2.14
C ILE A 111 -0.59 2.03 3.28
N THR A 112 -1.22 2.70 4.25
CA THR A 112 -1.63 2.08 5.51
C THR A 112 -3.02 2.53 5.98
N ASP A 113 -3.71 1.65 6.71
CA ASP A 113 -4.98 1.97 7.37
C ASP A 113 -6.08 2.46 6.41
N ASN A 114 -6.21 1.82 5.25
CA ASN A 114 -7.27 2.09 4.27
C ASN A 114 -8.18 0.86 4.09
N VAL A 115 -9.37 1.05 3.50
CA VAL A 115 -10.15 -0.12 3.06
C VAL A 115 -9.47 -0.79 1.87
N TYR A 116 -9.06 -0.02 0.86
CA TYR A 116 -8.20 -0.50 -0.23
C TYR A 116 -6.91 0.32 -0.21
N ALA A 117 -5.75 -0.34 -0.11
CA ALA A 117 -4.48 0.35 -0.29
C ALA A 117 -4.35 0.80 -1.75
N MET A 118 -4.53 -0.14 -2.68
CA MET A 118 -4.54 0.13 -4.11
C MET A 118 -5.64 -0.65 -4.81
N ASP A 119 -6.43 0.05 -5.61
CA ASP A 119 -7.50 -0.53 -6.41
C ASP A 119 -7.25 -0.22 -7.89
N VAL A 120 -6.87 -1.25 -8.65
CA VAL A 120 -6.60 -1.18 -10.08
C VAL A 120 -7.79 -1.82 -10.78
N THR A 121 -8.58 -1.01 -11.47
CA THR A 121 -9.85 -1.45 -12.07
C THR A 121 -9.92 -1.07 -13.53
N THR A 122 -10.19 -2.04 -14.41
CA THR A 122 -10.29 -1.85 -15.86
C THR A 122 -9.09 -1.08 -16.38
N SER A 123 -7.90 -1.58 -16.05
CA SER A 123 -6.63 -0.88 -16.21
C SER A 123 -5.49 -1.84 -16.42
N ASP A 124 -4.73 -1.64 -17.49
CA ASP A 124 -3.78 -2.58 -18.01
C ASP A 124 -2.36 -2.01 -18.05
N GLY A 125 -1.35 -2.88 -18.06
CA GLY A 125 0.03 -2.47 -18.31
C GLY A 125 0.67 -1.64 -17.20
N ASN A 126 0.11 -1.60 -15.99
CA ASN A 126 0.65 -0.81 -14.89
C ASN A 126 1.82 -1.51 -14.19
N ASN A 127 2.81 -0.72 -13.78
CA ASN A 127 3.94 -1.17 -12.97
C ASN A 127 3.75 -0.73 -11.52
N ILE A 128 3.61 -1.70 -10.61
CA ILE A 128 3.45 -1.49 -9.18
C ILE A 128 4.68 -2.07 -8.50
N ILE A 129 5.60 -1.20 -8.08
CA ILE A 129 6.98 -1.60 -7.75
C ILE A 129 7.40 -1.05 -6.38
N SER A 130 7.96 -1.89 -5.51
CA SER A 130 8.59 -1.44 -4.25
C SER A 130 7.66 -0.65 -3.32
N ASN A 131 6.35 -0.90 -3.34
CA ASN A 131 5.40 -0.27 -2.43
C ASN A 131 5.30 -1.07 -1.12
N ASN A 132 5.05 -0.37 -0.02
CA ASN A 132 4.79 -0.93 1.30
C ASN A 132 3.30 -0.77 1.63
N LEU A 133 2.51 -1.85 1.53
CA LEU A 133 1.06 -1.87 1.65
C LEU A 133 0.65 -2.70 2.86
N THR A 134 0.39 -2.05 4.00
CA THR A 134 0.18 -2.76 5.28
C THR A 134 -1.03 -2.27 6.06
N ASN A 135 -1.65 -3.15 6.86
CA ASN A 135 -2.81 -2.83 7.71
C ASN A 135 -4.03 -2.27 6.94
N ASN A 136 -4.21 -2.65 5.67
CA ASN A 136 -5.40 -2.32 4.90
C ASN A 136 -6.40 -3.48 4.93
N PHE A 137 -7.66 -3.23 4.62
CA PHE A 137 -8.60 -4.34 4.41
C PHE A 137 -8.19 -5.14 3.15
N ILE A 138 -7.91 -4.47 2.04
CA ILE A 138 -7.33 -5.05 0.83
C ILE A 138 -6.02 -4.32 0.49
N GLY A 139 -4.93 -5.07 0.29
CA GLY A 139 -3.63 -4.55 -0.14
C GLY A 139 -3.68 -4.05 -1.58
N ILE A 140 -3.66 -4.98 -2.55
CA ILE A 140 -3.89 -4.66 -3.97
C ILE A 140 -5.12 -5.41 -4.46
N ARG A 141 -6.06 -4.68 -5.07
CA ARG A 141 -7.11 -5.25 -5.89
C ARG A 141 -6.80 -5.10 -7.37
N LEU A 142 -6.92 -6.18 -8.13
CA LEU A 142 -6.94 -6.18 -9.59
C LEU A 142 -8.34 -6.60 -10.06
N SER A 143 -9.05 -5.68 -10.69
CA SER A 143 -10.42 -5.89 -11.17
C SER A 143 -10.52 -5.68 -12.67
N SER A 144 -10.73 -6.75 -13.43
CA SER A 144 -10.77 -6.68 -14.91
C SER A 144 -9.53 -6.01 -15.51
N SER A 145 -8.36 -6.34 -14.96
CA SER A 145 -7.08 -5.67 -15.23
C SER A 145 -6.03 -6.70 -15.66
N LEU A 146 -5.32 -6.42 -16.74
CA LEU A 146 -4.41 -7.33 -17.44
C LEU A 146 -3.02 -6.71 -17.63
N ASN A 147 -2.00 -7.54 -17.88
CA ASN A 147 -0.64 -7.09 -18.21
C ASN A 147 0.02 -6.18 -17.16
N ASN A 148 -0.44 -6.21 -15.91
CA ASN A 148 0.17 -5.43 -14.83
C ASN A 148 1.37 -6.19 -14.26
N ASN A 149 2.42 -5.45 -13.90
CA ASN A 149 3.60 -5.96 -13.24
C ASN A 149 3.59 -5.54 -11.77
N ILE A 150 3.52 -6.52 -10.86
CA ILE A 150 3.57 -6.33 -9.41
C ILE A 150 4.87 -6.96 -8.91
N THR A 151 5.86 -6.14 -8.54
CA THR A 151 7.16 -6.67 -8.12
C THR A 151 7.82 -5.88 -6.98
N LEU A 152 8.61 -6.56 -6.15
CA LEU A 152 9.36 -5.96 -5.03
C LEU A 152 8.48 -5.29 -3.96
N ASN A 153 7.17 -5.51 -3.97
CA ASN A 153 6.27 -4.90 -2.99
C ASN A 153 6.29 -5.68 -1.67
N ASN A 154 6.09 -4.97 -0.56
CA ASN A 154 5.79 -5.53 0.74
C ASN A 154 4.29 -5.40 1.03
N ILE A 155 3.54 -6.48 0.84
CA ILE A 155 2.08 -6.52 0.95
C ILE A 155 1.70 -7.47 2.10
N THR A 156 1.69 -6.94 3.32
CA THR A 156 1.58 -7.75 4.54
C THR A 156 0.58 -7.16 5.52
N ASN A 157 0.11 -7.96 6.48
CA ASN A 157 -0.85 -7.53 7.51
C ASN A 157 -2.17 -6.93 7.00
N ASN A 158 -2.53 -7.14 5.73
CA ASN A 158 -3.86 -6.79 5.22
C ASN A 158 -4.86 -7.92 5.54
N THR A 159 -6.17 -7.68 5.41
CA THR A 159 -7.15 -8.79 5.48
C THR A 159 -7.02 -9.66 4.23
N HIS A 160 -6.93 -9.03 3.06
CA HIS A 160 -6.53 -9.65 1.80
C HIS A 160 -5.29 -8.92 1.27
N ASN A 161 -4.19 -9.61 1.04
CA ASN A 161 -2.97 -9.00 0.49
C ASN A 161 -3.13 -8.74 -1.00
N LEU A 162 -3.56 -9.76 -1.76
CA LEU A 162 -3.95 -9.61 -3.16
C LEU A 162 -5.40 -10.05 -3.32
N TYR A 163 -6.19 -9.25 -4.04
CA TYR A 163 -7.58 -9.54 -4.34
C TYR A 163 -7.82 -9.46 -5.84
N PHE A 164 -8.26 -10.54 -6.44
CA PHE A 164 -8.58 -10.61 -7.86
C PHE A 164 -10.09 -10.67 -8.04
N SER A 165 -10.62 -9.74 -8.83
CA SER A 165 -12.04 -9.68 -9.19
C SER A 165 -12.16 -9.76 -10.71
N ALA A 166 -12.85 -10.79 -11.21
CA ALA A 166 -13.06 -10.93 -12.64
C ALA A 166 -14.20 -10.02 -13.12
N GLY A 167 -13.93 -9.14 -14.09
CA GLY A 167 -14.93 -8.78 -15.11
C GLY A 167 -14.79 -9.71 -16.31
N SER A 168 -15.83 -9.77 -17.12
CA SER A 168 -16.05 -10.69 -18.24
C SER A 168 -14.79 -11.13 -19.01
N ALA A 169 -14.50 -12.44 -18.90
CA ALA A 169 -13.79 -13.33 -19.83
C ALA A 169 -12.53 -12.78 -20.55
N GLY A 170 -11.35 -13.13 -20.02
CA GLY A 170 -10.06 -13.05 -20.72
C GLY A 170 -8.93 -13.67 -19.87
N PRO A 171 -7.85 -14.21 -20.46
CA PRO A 171 -6.72 -14.74 -19.70
C PRO A 171 -6.08 -13.63 -18.87
N PHE A 172 -5.86 -13.87 -17.58
CA PHE A 172 -5.24 -12.91 -16.67
C PHE A 172 -3.72 -12.92 -16.82
N SER A 173 -3.20 -12.05 -17.66
CA SER A 173 -1.76 -11.92 -17.90
C SER A 173 -1.10 -10.90 -16.95
N ASN A 174 -1.28 -11.00 -15.63
CA ASN A 174 -0.54 -10.16 -14.68
C ASN A 174 0.72 -10.89 -14.19
N THR A 175 1.85 -10.19 -14.16
CA THR A 175 3.13 -10.76 -13.68
C THR A 175 3.34 -10.33 -12.23
N ILE A 176 3.45 -11.30 -11.31
CA ILE A 176 3.59 -11.05 -9.86
C ILE A 176 4.79 -11.80 -9.30
N TYR A 177 5.91 -11.13 -9.05
CA TYR A 177 7.17 -11.78 -8.66
C TYR A 177 8.01 -10.96 -7.67
N ASN A 178 8.83 -11.63 -6.86
CA ASN A 178 9.69 -10.99 -5.84
C ASN A 178 8.95 -10.08 -4.85
N ASN A 179 7.69 -10.36 -4.52
CA ASN A 179 6.96 -9.63 -3.50
C ASN A 179 7.03 -10.36 -2.16
N ASN A 180 6.97 -9.61 -1.05
CA ASN A 180 6.63 -10.17 0.25
C ASN A 180 5.11 -10.14 0.41
N LEU A 181 4.46 -11.30 0.39
CA LEU A 181 2.99 -11.42 0.39
C LEU A 181 2.45 -11.92 1.73
N GLY A 182 3.28 -11.98 2.77
CA GLY A 182 2.85 -12.44 4.10
C GLY A 182 2.24 -13.84 4.03
N ASN A 183 1.09 -14.03 4.68
CA ASN A 183 0.38 -15.31 4.65
C ASN A 183 -0.39 -15.48 3.33
N ILE A 184 -0.16 -16.59 2.65
CA ILE A 184 -0.77 -16.89 1.34
C ILE A 184 -2.29 -16.99 1.36
N SER A 185 -2.88 -17.40 2.49
CA SER A 185 -4.34 -17.45 2.66
C SER A 185 -5.02 -16.10 2.49
N LYS A 186 -4.23 -15.01 2.48
CA LYS A 186 -4.69 -13.65 2.23
C LYS A 186 -4.70 -13.29 0.74
N ILE A 187 -4.36 -14.21 -0.16
CA ILE A 187 -4.58 -14.04 -1.59
C ILE A 187 -5.98 -14.56 -1.92
N THR A 188 -6.80 -13.72 -2.53
CA THR A 188 -8.23 -13.98 -2.70
C THR A 188 -8.65 -13.83 -4.14
N TYR A 189 -9.42 -14.79 -4.63
CA TYR A 189 -10.01 -14.79 -5.96
C TYR A 189 -11.52 -14.81 -5.82
N ASN A 190 -12.18 -13.83 -6.43
CA ASN A 190 -13.63 -13.81 -6.56
C ASN A 190 -13.97 -13.95 -8.06
N SER A 191 -14.09 -15.20 -8.51
CA SER A 191 -14.42 -15.57 -9.88
C SER A 191 -15.54 -16.63 -9.92
N LEU A 192 -16.20 -16.77 -11.07
CA LEU A 192 -17.19 -17.83 -11.33
C LEU A 192 -16.49 -19.21 -11.40
N PRO A 193 -17.18 -20.32 -11.10
CA PRO A 193 -16.57 -21.64 -10.92
C PRO A 193 -15.95 -22.33 -12.15
N PHE A 194 -15.90 -21.68 -13.32
CA PHE A 194 -15.39 -22.24 -14.58
C PHE A 194 -14.04 -21.67 -15.05
N TRP A 195 -13.32 -20.98 -14.17
CA TRP A 195 -12.06 -20.34 -14.52
C TRP A 195 -10.88 -21.30 -14.35
N ASN A 196 -10.50 -21.94 -15.46
CA ASN A 196 -9.30 -22.76 -15.58
C ASN A 196 -8.36 -22.05 -16.59
N ASN A 197 -7.27 -21.50 -16.05
CA ASN A 197 -5.90 -21.54 -16.61
C ASN A 197 -5.40 -20.36 -17.42
N ASN A 198 -4.16 -19.99 -17.11
CA ASN A 198 -3.43 -18.77 -17.42
C ASN A 198 -3.78 -17.57 -16.53
N PHE A 199 -3.75 -17.76 -15.22
CA PHE A 199 -3.10 -16.77 -14.36
C PHE A 199 -1.61 -17.12 -14.43
N ASP A 200 -0.84 -16.42 -15.26
CA ASP A 200 0.59 -16.69 -15.37
C ASP A 200 1.28 -16.06 -14.16
N TYR A 201 1.11 -16.70 -13.00
CA TYR A 201 1.92 -16.45 -11.83
C TYR A 201 3.32 -17.00 -12.13
N GLY A 202 4.02 -16.37 -13.08
CA GLY A 202 5.44 -16.55 -13.35
C GLY A 202 6.30 -15.96 -12.24
N GLY A 203 5.80 -16.07 -11.01
CA GLY A 203 6.20 -15.37 -9.81
C GLY A 203 7.44 -15.94 -9.19
N ILE A 204 8.52 -16.06 -9.95
CA ILE A 204 9.79 -16.53 -9.41
C ILE A 204 10.17 -15.64 -8.21
N GLY A 205 10.28 -16.23 -7.01
CA GLY A 205 10.91 -15.58 -5.85
C GLY A 205 10.00 -14.78 -4.92
N ASN A 206 8.67 -14.95 -4.94
CA ASN A 206 7.85 -14.33 -3.89
C ASN A 206 8.14 -14.98 -2.52
N THR A 207 7.99 -14.19 -1.45
CA THR A 207 8.17 -14.64 -0.06
C THR A 207 6.83 -14.77 0.65
N TYR A 208 6.59 -15.92 1.28
CA TYR A 208 5.38 -16.24 2.05
C TYR A 208 5.74 -16.63 3.50
N TYR A 209 4.88 -16.29 4.46
CA TYR A 209 5.09 -16.54 5.88
C TYR A 209 3.99 -17.44 6.47
N ASN A 210 4.38 -18.29 7.41
CA ASN A 210 3.49 -19.17 8.20
C ASN A 210 2.67 -20.14 7.32
N ASP A 211 3.27 -20.61 6.24
CA ASP A 211 2.70 -21.65 5.37
C ASP A 211 3.25 -23.01 5.77
N THR A 212 2.40 -24.04 5.79
CA THR A 212 2.78 -25.41 6.16
C THR A 212 3.47 -26.19 5.03
N ALA A 213 3.70 -25.58 3.86
CA ALA A 213 4.24 -26.27 2.70
C ALA A 213 5.79 -26.38 2.72
N PHE A 214 6.26 -27.61 2.60
CA PHE A 214 7.65 -28.02 2.35
C PHE A 214 8.28 -27.27 1.16
N SER A 215 9.61 -27.10 1.18
CA SER A 215 10.38 -26.49 0.10
C SER A 215 10.06 -27.13 -1.27
N GLY A 216 9.57 -26.31 -2.20
CA GLY A 216 9.15 -26.74 -3.55
C GLY A 216 8.17 -25.73 -4.16
N ALA A 217 7.69 -26.05 -5.37
CA ALA A 217 6.65 -25.27 -6.03
C ALA A 217 5.43 -25.07 -5.14
N HIS A 218 5.00 -23.82 -4.95
CA HIS A 218 3.86 -23.46 -4.13
C HIS A 218 2.65 -23.13 -5.01
N CYS A 219 1.69 -24.04 -5.05
CA CYS A 219 0.51 -23.96 -5.91
C CYS A 219 -0.72 -23.41 -5.18
N PHE A 220 -1.36 -22.39 -5.76
CA PHE A 220 -2.69 -21.91 -5.39
C PHE A 220 -3.80 -22.82 -5.94
N ASP A 221 -3.59 -23.28 -7.17
CA ASP A 221 -4.36 -24.32 -7.84
C ASP A 221 -3.44 -25.09 -8.81
N VAL A 222 -3.98 -26.08 -9.52
CA VAL A 222 -3.18 -26.98 -10.37
C VAL A 222 -2.50 -26.28 -11.57
N ASN A 223 -2.82 -25.02 -11.84
CA ASN A 223 -2.28 -24.24 -12.96
C ASN A 223 -1.70 -22.89 -12.53
N ASN A 224 -1.69 -22.60 -11.24
CA ASN A 224 -1.18 -21.37 -10.66
C ASN A 224 -0.22 -21.71 -9.53
N CYS A 225 1.06 -21.83 -9.88
CA CYS A 225 2.10 -22.22 -8.96
C CYS A 225 3.31 -21.28 -9.00
N ASP A 226 3.73 -20.84 -7.83
CA ASP A 226 5.03 -20.21 -7.63
C ASP A 226 6.10 -21.31 -7.47
N ASN A 227 6.75 -21.66 -8.59
CA ASN A 227 7.76 -22.71 -8.61
C ASN A 227 9.06 -22.36 -7.88
N PHE A 228 9.24 -21.11 -7.45
CA PHE A 228 10.45 -20.63 -6.78
C PHE A 228 10.12 -19.82 -5.51
N ALA A 229 9.03 -20.21 -4.83
CA ALA A 229 8.58 -19.57 -3.62
C ALA A 229 9.63 -19.67 -2.50
N ASN A 230 9.86 -18.56 -1.80
CA ASN A 230 10.60 -18.54 -0.55
C ASN A 230 9.62 -18.63 0.63
N ILE A 231 9.51 -19.80 1.25
CA ILE A 231 8.56 -20.06 2.34
C ILE A 231 9.27 -19.96 3.69
N ILE A 232 8.83 -19.02 4.52
CA ILE A 232 9.33 -18.84 5.88
C ILE A 232 8.29 -19.43 6.86
N THR A 233 8.60 -20.60 7.39
CA THR A 233 7.83 -21.23 8.48
C THR A 233 8.29 -20.68 9.82
N PHE A 234 7.36 -20.12 10.60
CA PHE A 234 7.62 -19.96 12.02
C PHE A 234 7.19 -21.27 12.70
N PRO A 235 7.99 -21.86 13.60
CA PRO A 235 7.50 -22.96 14.41
C PRO A 235 6.23 -22.50 15.11
N THR A 236 5.15 -23.25 14.95
CA THR A 236 3.93 -23.05 15.72
C THR A 236 4.34 -23.01 17.17
N GLN A 237 4.23 -21.84 17.82
CA GLN A 237 4.28 -21.80 19.27
C GLN A 237 3.03 -22.57 19.71
N THR A 238 3.19 -23.85 20.05
CA THR A 238 2.17 -24.59 20.79
C THR A 238 1.88 -23.73 22.01
N PRO A 239 0.66 -23.18 22.17
CA PRO A 239 0.33 -22.46 23.39
C PRO A 239 0.62 -23.42 24.54
N THR A 240 1.62 -23.09 25.35
CA THR A 240 1.88 -23.85 26.57
C THR A 240 0.56 -23.85 27.34
N PRO A 241 0.03 -25.02 27.75
CA PRO A 241 -1.16 -25.06 28.56
C PRO A 241 -0.92 -24.13 29.75
N ILE A 242 -1.72 -23.06 29.83
CA ILE A 242 -1.72 -22.20 31.00
C ILE A 242 -2.19 -23.12 32.13
N THR A 243 -1.26 -23.58 32.95
CA THR A 243 -1.61 -24.29 34.18
C THR A 243 -2.46 -23.32 34.99
N PRO A 244 -3.66 -23.71 35.47
CA PRO A 244 -4.43 -22.85 36.35
C PRO A 244 -3.54 -22.49 37.52
N GLN A 245 -3.20 -21.20 37.62
CA GLN A 245 -2.44 -20.70 38.75
C GLN A 245 -3.28 -21.01 40.00
N SER A 246 -2.75 -21.88 40.87
CA SER A 246 -3.32 -22.15 42.17
C SER A 246 -3.48 -20.82 42.89
N THR A 247 -4.72 -20.40 43.10
CA THR A 247 -5.06 -19.25 43.92
C THR A 247 -4.78 -19.63 45.37
N THR A 248 -3.55 -19.40 45.82
CA THR A 248 -3.26 -19.37 47.25
C THR A 248 -3.92 -18.12 47.82
N THR A 249 -5.05 -18.34 48.48
CA THR A 249 -5.69 -17.34 49.33
C THR A 249 -4.71 -16.99 50.46
N SER A 250 -4.06 -15.83 50.36
CA SER A 250 -3.32 -15.29 51.50
C SER A 250 -4.31 -14.66 52.47
N THR A 251 -4.49 -15.32 53.62
CA THR A 251 -5.15 -14.72 54.77
C THR A 251 -4.14 -13.82 55.47
N THR A 252 -4.25 -12.51 55.27
CA THR A 252 -3.53 -11.54 56.09
C THR A 252 -4.24 -11.41 57.44
N ASN A 253 -3.79 -12.19 58.42
CA ASN A 253 -4.03 -11.89 59.83
C ASN A 253 -3.29 -10.58 60.18
N LEU A 254 -4.05 -9.53 60.49
CA LEU A 254 -3.53 -8.26 60.97
C LEU A 254 -3.57 -8.25 62.51
N PRO A 255 -2.43 -8.17 63.23
CA PRO A 255 -2.45 -7.93 64.66
C PRO A 255 -2.44 -6.42 64.95
N GLY A 256 -3.48 -6.00 65.67
CA GLY A 256 -3.61 -4.86 66.57
C GLY A 256 -2.72 -3.63 66.37
N LEU A 257 -3.35 -2.52 65.98
CA LEU A 257 -2.88 -1.18 66.31
C LEU A 257 -3.99 -0.39 66.99
N GLY A 258 -3.61 0.20 68.12
CA GLY A 258 -4.48 0.80 69.11
C GLY A 258 -5.24 2.02 68.60
N ILE A 259 -6.46 2.10 69.10
CA ILE A 259 -7.32 3.27 69.17
C ILE A 259 -6.58 4.50 69.74
N THR A 260 -6.46 5.56 68.95
CA THR A 260 -6.54 6.93 69.46
C THR A 260 -7.43 7.76 68.55
N SER A 261 -8.46 8.29 69.18
CA SER A 261 -9.55 9.07 68.62
C SER A 261 -9.08 10.47 68.23
N ILE A 262 -9.33 10.90 66.99
CA ILE A 262 -9.49 12.32 66.67
C ILE A 262 -10.72 12.48 65.77
N ILE A 263 -11.77 13.01 66.37
CA ILE A 263 -12.93 13.59 65.71
C ILE A 263 -12.52 14.99 65.27
N ILE A 264 -12.49 15.29 63.97
CA ILE A 264 -12.77 16.64 63.47
C ILE A 264 -13.71 16.52 62.27
N ALA A 265 -14.80 17.25 62.40
CA ALA A 265 -15.94 17.29 61.53
C ALA A 265 -15.72 18.14 60.26
N SER A 266 -16.47 17.76 59.23
CA SER A 266 -17.21 18.61 58.27
C SER A 266 -16.47 19.72 57.51
N ILE A 267 -16.60 19.72 56.18
CA ILE A 267 -17.59 20.57 55.47
C ILE A 267 -17.60 20.22 53.98
N SER A 268 -18.78 19.81 53.52
CA SER A 268 -19.16 19.77 52.11
C SER A 268 -19.44 21.19 51.64
N ILE A 269 -18.91 21.60 50.48
CA ILE A 269 -19.49 22.70 49.71
C ILE A 269 -19.97 22.14 48.39
N LEU A 270 -21.30 22.04 48.31
CA LEU A 270 -22.08 21.84 47.12
C LEU A 270 -22.20 23.19 46.40
N LEU A 271 -22.08 23.16 45.07
CA LEU A 271 -22.54 24.18 44.14
C LEU A 271 -23.96 24.67 44.50
N PHE A 272 -24.24 25.98 44.37
CA PHE A 272 -25.43 26.50 43.70
C PHE A 272 -25.31 28.01 43.39
N ILE A 273 -25.77 28.35 42.18
CA ILE A 273 -25.94 29.64 41.48
C ILE A 273 -24.71 30.14 40.73
#